data_AF-A0A1V4JCV4-F1
#
_entry.id   AF-A0A1V4JCV4-F1
#
_cell.length_a   1.000
_cell.length_b   1.000
_cell.length_c   1.000
_cell.angle_alpha   90.00
_cell.angle_beta   90.00
_cell.angle_gamma   90.00
#
_symmetry.space_group_name_H-M   'P 1'
#
loop_
_entity.id
_entity.type
_entity.pdbx_description
1 polymer ?
#
loop_
_entity_poly.entity_id
_entity_poly.type
_entity_poly.pdbx_seq_one_letter_code
_entity_poly.pdbx_strand_id
1 'polypeptide(L)'
;MNFSVVVFDTAPTGHTLRLLNFPTIVERGLGRLMQIKNQISPFISQMCNMLGLGDMNADQLASKLEETLPVIRSVSEQFRDPEQTTFICVCIAEFLPLYRGRGCRGDMGQCDHAKYLDQMEDLYEDFHIVKLPLLPHEVRGAERVNTFSSLLLEPFSPPSPE
;
A
#
# COMPACT_ATOMS: atom_id res chain seq x y z
N MET A 1 -7.53 -11.38 17.91
CA MET A 1 -6.20 -11.87 17.50
C MET A 1 -5.26 -10.69 17.60
N ASN A 2 -4.19 -10.81 18.38
CA ASN A 2 -3.20 -9.74 18.53
C ASN A 2 -1.93 -10.20 17.81
N PHE A 3 -1.66 -9.65 16.64
CA PHE A 3 -0.44 -9.89 15.88
C PHE A 3 0.59 -8.81 16.22
N SER A 4 1.87 -9.16 16.21
CA SER A 4 2.96 -8.18 16.38
C SER A 4 3.20 -7.36 15.12
N VAL A 5 3.10 -8.00 13.94
CA VAL A 5 3.35 -7.40 12.63
C VAL A 5 2.31 -7.92 11.64
N VAL A 6 1.87 -7.05 10.73
CA VAL A 6 0.98 -7.39 9.61
C VAL A 6 1.67 -7.02 8.31
N VAL A 7 1.81 -7.97 7.39
CA VAL A 7 2.38 -7.73 6.06
C VAL A 7 1.24 -7.64 5.06
N PHE A 8 1.19 -6.52 4.34
CA PHE A 8 0.20 -6.29 3.28
C PHE A 8 0.83 -6.52 1.91
N ASP A 9 0.33 -7.52 1.17
CA ASP A 9 0.64 -7.72 -0.25
C ASP A 9 -0.35 -6.90 -1.08
N THR A 10 0.15 -5.86 -1.75
CA THR A 10 -0.71 -4.88 -2.42
C THR A 10 -0.70 -5.09 -3.92
N ALA A 11 -1.87 -4.94 -4.55
CA ALA A 11 -1.99 -5.02 -6.00
C ALA A 11 -1.06 -4.01 -6.71
N PRO A 12 -0.58 -4.31 -7.93
CA PRO A 12 0.46 -3.52 -8.63
C PRO A 12 -0.02 -2.13 -9.10
N THR A 13 -1.24 -1.73 -8.76
CA THR A 13 -1.84 -0.46 -9.18
C THR A 13 -1.84 0.50 -8.00
N GLY A 14 -1.54 1.78 -8.22
CA GLY A 14 -1.31 2.83 -7.20
C GLY A 14 -2.48 3.17 -6.25
N HIS A 15 -3.42 2.25 -6.05
CA HIS A 15 -4.53 2.30 -5.10
C HIS A 15 -4.09 2.17 -3.64
N THR A 16 -2.92 1.60 -3.34
CA THR A 16 -2.40 1.47 -1.97
C THR A 16 -2.25 2.84 -1.28
N LEU A 17 -1.77 3.86 -2.01
CA LEU A 17 -1.66 5.23 -1.49
C LEU A 17 -3.03 5.90 -1.26
N ARG A 18 -4.09 5.44 -1.95
CA ARG A 18 -5.46 5.91 -1.69
C ARG A 18 -6.03 5.31 -0.41
N LEU A 19 -5.62 4.08 -0.05
CA LEU A 19 -6.02 3.44 1.20
C LEU A 19 -5.53 4.22 2.43
N LEU A 20 -4.31 4.79 2.36
CA LEU A 20 -3.75 5.64 3.42
C LEU A 20 -4.53 6.97 3.59
N ASN A 21 -5.16 7.46 2.52
CA ASN A 21 -5.98 8.67 2.55
C ASN A 21 -7.46 8.39 2.88
N PHE A 22 -7.88 7.13 2.78
CA PHE A 22 -9.26 6.69 2.97
C PHE A 22 -9.83 7.06 4.35
N PRO A 23 -9.11 6.90 5.47
CA PRO A 23 -9.59 7.34 6.79
C PRO A 23 -10.05 8.81 6.81
N THR A 24 -9.23 9.70 6.26
CA THR A 24 -9.52 11.13 6.15
C THR A 24 -10.75 11.43 5.28
N ILE A 25 -10.95 10.65 4.22
CA ILE A 25 -12.11 10.81 3.31
C ILE A 25 -13.39 10.36 4.02
N VAL A 26 -13.35 9.21 4.69
CA VAL A 26 -14.46 8.66 5.46
C VAL A 26 -14.85 9.59 6.61
N GLU A 27 -13.88 10.11 7.35
CA GLU A 27 -14.11 11.06 8.43
C GLU A 27 -14.80 12.35 7.95
N ARG A 28 -14.34 12.91 6.81
CA ARG A 28 -14.98 14.09 6.20
C ARG A 28 -16.40 13.79 5.72
N GLY A 29 -16.63 12.62 5.13
CA GLY A 29 -17.96 12.18 4.68
C GLY A 29 -18.93 12.00 5.85
N LEU A 30 -18.46 11.39 6.93
CA LEU A 30 -19.22 11.17 8.16
C LEU A 30 -19.56 12.47 8.88
N GLY A 31 -18.59 13.39 9.00
CA GLY A 31 -18.83 14.70 9.59
C GLY A 31 -19.95 15.47 8.88
N ARG A 32 -20.01 15.40 7.54
CA ARG A 32 -21.10 15.99 6.76
C ARG A 32 -22.43 15.27 6.97
N LEU A 33 -22.43 13.94 7.02
CA LEU A 33 -23.65 13.15 7.24
C LEU A 33 -24.27 13.43 8.62
N MET A 34 -23.45 13.58 9.67
CA MET A 34 -23.93 13.95 11.00
C MET A 34 -24.53 15.36 11.05
N GLN A 35 -23.95 16.32 10.33
CA GLN A 35 -24.54 17.67 10.19
C GLN A 35 -25.89 17.63 9.48
N ILE A 36 -26.01 16.81 8.43
CA ILE A 36 -27.25 16.59 7.69
C ILE A 36 -28.29 15.91 8.57
N LYS A 37 -27.93 14.89 9.38
CA LYS A 37 -28.85 14.28 10.37
C LYS A 37 -29.47 15.34 11.27
N ASN A 38 -28.66 16.24 11.83
CA ASN A 38 -29.13 17.24 12.79
C ASN A 38 -30.05 18.31 12.15
N GLN A 39 -29.88 18.61 10.87
CA GLN A 39 -30.71 19.60 10.16
C GLN A 39 -31.95 19.00 9.49
N ILE A 40 -31.87 17.74 9.05
CA ILE A 40 -32.91 17.08 8.27
C ILE A 40 -33.81 16.18 9.13
N SER A 41 -33.37 15.77 10.33
CA SER A 41 -34.16 14.97 11.27
C SER A 41 -35.58 15.52 11.52
N PRO A 42 -35.81 16.82 11.81
CA PRO A 42 -37.17 17.32 12.06
C PRO A 42 -38.10 17.19 10.84
N PHE A 43 -37.53 17.34 9.65
CA PHE A 43 -38.26 17.27 8.38
C PHE A 43 -38.55 15.81 7.97
N ILE A 44 -37.57 14.91 8.11
CA ILE A 44 -37.76 13.47 7.86
C ILE A 44 -38.78 12.90 8.84
N SER A 45 -38.70 13.22 10.14
CA SER A 45 -39.66 12.74 11.13
C SER A 45 -41.09 13.22 10.84
N GLN A 46 -41.29 14.44 10.34
CA GLN A 46 -42.61 14.90 9.88
C GLN A 46 -43.10 14.14 8.63
N MET A 47 -42.21 13.91 7.66
CA MET A 47 -42.58 13.24 6.41
C MET A 47 -42.86 11.74 6.60
N CYS A 48 -42.07 11.06 7.43
CA CYS A 48 -42.26 9.66 7.81
C CYS A 48 -43.54 9.43 8.60
N ASN A 49 -43.86 10.34 9.55
CA ASN A 49 -45.14 10.29 10.28
C ASN A 49 -46.35 10.46 9.35
N MET A 50 -46.22 11.24 8.26
CA MET A 50 -47.28 11.39 7.25
C MET A 50 -47.41 10.17 6.34
N LEU A 51 -46.31 9.46 6.06
CA LEU A 51 -46.30 8.26 5.22
C LEU A 51 -46.58 6.96 5.99
N GLY A 52 -46.76 7.01 7.31
CA GLY A 52 -46.96 5.83 8.16
C GLY A 52 -45.75 4.90 8.22
N LEU A 53 -44.60 5.36 7.74
CA LEU A 53 -43.34 4.63 7.72
C LEU A 53 -42.60 4.98 9.00
N GLY A 54 -42.86 4.18 10.04
CA GLY A 54 -42.15 4.28 11.31
C GLY A 54 -40.63 4.24 11.15
N ASP A 55 -39.97 4.87 12.12
CA ASP A 55 -38.53 5.10 12.30
C ASP A 55 -37.62 4.04 11.63
N MET A 56 -37.09 4.38 10.46
CA MET A 56 -36.20 3.51 9.70
C MET A 56 -34.75 3.71 10.12
N ASN A 57 -34.10 2.66 10.66
CA ASN A 57 -32.68 2.23 10.58
C ASN A 57 -31.52 3.26 10.66
N ALA A 58 -31.77 4.55 10.79
CA ALA A 58 -30.77 5.61 10.76
C ALA A 58 -29.94 5.64 12.05
N ASP A 59 -30.56 5.32 13.18
CA ASP A 59 -29.87 5.26 14.47
C ASP A 59 -28.96 4.04 14.58
N GLN A 60 -29.31 2.91 13.96
CA GLN A 60 -28.43 1.74 13.89
C GLN A 60 -27.23 1.96 12.97
N LEU A 61 -27.40 2.74 11.90
CA LEU A 61 -26.29 3.12 11.02
C LEU A 61 -25.36 4.11 11.74
N ALA A 62 -25.94 5.11 12.43
CA ALA A 62 -25.18 6.10 13.18
C ALA A 62 -24.35 5.47 14.30
N SER A 63 -24.92 4.55 15.08
CA SER A 63 -24.18 3.90 16.17
C SER A 63 -22.99 3.07 15.68
N LYS A 64 -23.16 2.29 14.61
CA LYS A 64 -22.06 1.53 14.00
C LYS A 64 -20.96 2.45 13.47
N LEU A 65 -21.33 3.57 12.89
CA LEU A 65 -20.37 4.56 12.37
C LEU A 65 -19.58 5.20 13.52
N GLU A 66 -20.24 5.56 14.62
CA GLU A 66 -19.57 6.09 15.82
C GLU A 66 -18.60 5.09 16.45
N GLU A 67 -18.92 3.79 16.43
CA GLU A 67 -18.02 2.72 16.91
C GLU A 67 -16.82 2.48 15.99
N THR A 68 -16.99 2.62 14.67
CA THR A 68 -15.94 2.31 13.69
C THR A 68 -14.97 3.48 13.48
N LEU A 69 -15.44 4.72 13.64
CA LEU A 69 -14.64 5.94 13.53
C LEU A 69 -13.35 5.96 14.35
N PRO A 70 -13.34 5.63 15.67
CA PRO A 70 -12.11 5.64 16.46
C PRO A 70 -11.09 4.61 15.96
N VAL A 71 -11.54 3.44 15.47
CA VAL A 71 -10.65 2.42 14.88
C VAL A 71 -10.02 2.94 13.58
N ILE A 72 -10.81 3.60 12.74
CA ILE A 72 -10.32 4.20 11.50
C ILE A 72 -9.26 5.28 11.80
N ARG A 73 -9.48 6.10 12.83
CA ARG A 73 -8.50 7.11 13.27
C ARG A 73 -7.22 6.47 13.79
N SER A 74 -7.31 5.49 14.69
CA SER A 74 -6.13 4.82 15.25
C SER A 74 -5.30 4.12 14.15
N VAL A 75 -5.95 3.49 13.18
CA VAL A 75 -5.27 2.89 12.03
C VAL A 75 -4.62 3.96 11.15
N SER A 76 -5.28 5.10 10.94
CA SER A 76 -4.71 6.21 10.18
C SER A 76 -3.48 6.83 10.84
N GLU A 77 -3.46 6.91 12.16
CA GLU A 77 -2.32 7.42 12.93
C GLU A 77 -1.15 6.44 12.84
N GLN A 78 -1.41 5.14 13.03
CA GLN A 78 -0.40 4.09 12.89
C GLN A 78 0.23 4.06 11.49
N PHE A 79 -0.56 4.28 10.44
CA PHE A 79 -0.06 4.33 9.06
C PHE A 79 0.84 5.54 8.76
N ARG A 80 0.79 6.59 9.57
CA ARG A 80 1.64 7.78 9.42
C ARG A 80 2.87 7.74 10.31
N ASP A 81 2.92 6.81 11.27
CA ASP A 81 4.03 6.65 12.18
C ASP A 81 5.16 5.83 11.52
N PRO A 82 6.34 6.44 11.27
CA PRO A 82 7.47 5.75 10.64
C PRO A 82 8.08 4.65 11.53
N GLU A 83 7.83 4.65 12.84
CA GLU A 83 8.31 3.58 13.73
C GLU A 83 7.40 2.34 13.71
N GLN A 84 6.15 2.48 13.27
CA GLN A 84 5.16 1.40 13.24
C GLN A 84 4.86 0.90 11.82
N THR A 85 4.93 1.78 10.83
CA THR A 85 4.60 1.47 9.43
C THR A 85 5.77 1.79 8.52
N THR A 86 6.16 0.81 7.71
CA THR A 86 7.17 0.98 6.64
C THR A 86 6.65 0.48 5.31
N PHE A 87 7.21 1.00 4.22
CA PHE A 87 6.87 0.60 2.86
C PHE A 87 8.10 0.02 2.16
N ILE A 88 7.97 -1.19 1.62
CA ILE A 88 9.03 -1.87 0.88
C ILE A 88 8.64 -1.87 -0.60
N CYS A 89 9.33 -1.06 -1.39
CA CYS A 89 9.17 -1.04 -2.84
C CYS A 89 9.88 -2.25 -3.46
N VAL A 90 9.17 -3.00 -4.31
CA VAL A 90 9.76 -4.08 -5.13
C VAL A 90 9.66 -3.67 -6.58
N CYS A 91 10.80 -3.63 -7.25
CA CYS A 91 10.92 -3.24 -8.66
C CYS A 91 11.89 -4.18 -9.38
N ILE A 92 11.62 -4.39 -10.66
CA ILE A 92 12.56 -5.05 -11.58
C ILE A 92 13.39 -3.94 -12.21
N ALA A 93 14.70 -4.18 -12.36
CA ALA A 93 15.60 -3.27 -13.05
C ALA A 93 15.34 -3.31 -14.57
N GLU A 94 14.21 -2.78 -15.02
CA GLU A 94 13.84 -2.67 -16.44
C GLU A 94 13.77 -1.21 -16.89
N PHE A 95 13.97 -0.97 -18.19
CA PHE A 95 13.95 0.36 -18.79
C PHE A 95 12.58 1.04 -18.62
N LEU A 96 12.50 2.04 -17.74
CA LEU A 96 11.47 3.08 -17.88
C LEU A 96 11.86 3.95 -19.08
N PRO A 97 10.98 4.16 -20.08
CA PRO A 97 11.32 4.88 -21.32
C PRO A 97 11.55 6.40 -21.14
N LEU A 98 11.81 6.87 -19.92
CA LEU A 98 11.87 8.28 -19.60
C LEU A 98 13.18 8.98 -19.97
N TYR A 99 14.24 8.25 -20.38
CA TYR A 99 15.48 8.89 -20.84
C TYR A 99 15.97 8.34 -22.18
N ARG A 100 15.54 9.00 -23.25
CA ARG A 100 16.06 8.83 -24.61
C ARG A 100 17.42 9.55 -24.67
N GLY A 101 18.52 8.82 -24.44
CA GLY A 101 19.85 9.45 -24.55
C GLY A 101 21.03 8.49 -24.41
N ARG A 102 21.70 8.25 -25.54
CA ARG A 102 23.02 7.62 -25.75
C ARG A 102 23.05 6.08 -25.76
N GLY A 103 23.26 5.56 -26.97
CA GLY A 103 23.30 4.13 -27.27
C GLY A 103 24.56 3.42 -26.80
N CYS A 104 24.42 2.12 -26.58
CA CYS A 104 25.51 1.17 -26.37
C CYS A 104 25.32 -0.02 -27.33
N ARG A 105 26.44 -0.51 -27.89
CA ARG A 105 26.52 -1.70 -28.75
C ARG A 105 27.36 -2.76 -28.02
N GLY A 106 26.79 -3.94 -27.78
CA GLY A 106 27.43 -5.11 -27.14
C GLY A 106 26.46 -5.77 -26.14
N ASP A 107 26.38 -7.12 -26.13
CA ASP A 107 25.39 -8.00 -25.46
C ASP A 107 24.38 -7.29 -24.54
N MET A 108 23.25 -6.96 -25.17
CA MET A 108 22.33 -5.88 -24.79
C MET A 108 21.52 -6.13 -23.50
N GLY A 109 21.53 -7.35 -22.96
CA GLY A 109 20.75 -7.70 -21.77
C GLY A 109 21.45 -7.33 -20.46
N GLN A 110 22.59 -7.96 -20.17
CA GLN A 110 23.23 -7.87 -18.85
C GLN A 110 23.97 -6.53 -18.61
N CYS A 111 24.57 -5.95 -19.65
CA CYS A 111 25.26 -4.66 -19.54
C CYS A 111 24.32 -3.48 -19.27
N ASP A 112 23.05 -3.61 -19.66
CA ASP A 112 22.07 -2.54 -19.47
C ASP A 112 21.49 -2.56 -18.04
N HIS A 113 21.24 -3.74 -17.45
CA HIS A 113 20.80 -3.86 -16.05
C HIS A 113 21.79 -3.27 -15.05
N ALA A 114 23.09 -3.48 -15.25
CA ALA A 114 24.13 -2.93 -14.37
C ALA A 114 24.07 -1.39 -14.31
N LYS A 115 23.91 -0.71 -15.47
CA LYS A 115 23.80 0.74 -15.51
C LYS A 115 22.55 1.27 -14.82
N TYR A 116 21.42 0.56 -14.91
CA TYR A 116 20.20 0.98 -14.21
C TYR A 116 20.31 0.78 -12.71
N LEU A 117 20.97 -0.30 -12.26
CA LEU A 117 21.23 -0.53 -10.85
C LEU A 117 22.13 0.58 -10.27
N ASP A 118 23.19 0.97 -10.98
CA ASP A 118 24.06 2.06 -10.56
C ASP A 118 23.26 3.38 -10.46
N GLN A 119 22.40 3.68 -11.45
CA GLN A 119 21.52 4.85 -11.39
C GLN A 119 20.52 4.79 -10.24
N MET A 120 20.00 3.61 -9.90
CA MET A 120 19.10 3.45 -8.75
C MET A 120 19.85 3.68 -7.43
N GLU A 121 21.09 3.23 -7.33
CA GLU A 121 21.94 3.49 -6.16
C GLU A 121 22.22 4.99 -5.98
N ASP A 122 22.52 5.69 -7.07
CA ASP A 122 22.72 7.16 -7.04
C ASP A 122 21.43 7.94 -6.75
N LEU A 123 20.27 7.46 -7.24
CA LEU A 123 18.99 8.16 -7.06
C LEU A 123 18.37 7.91 -5.67
N TYR A 124 18.67 6.78 -5.06
CA TYR A 124 18.05 6.32 -3.81
C TYR A 124 19.11 6.04 -2.73
N GLU A 125 20.10 6.93 -2.59
CA GLU A 125 21.18 6.82 -1.59
C GLU A 125 20.67 6.67 -0.15
N ASP A 126 19.52 7.27 0.17
CA ASP A 126 18.89 7.20 1.50
C ASP A 126 18.10 5.89 1.74
N PHE A 127 18.06 4.98 0.77
CA PHE A 127 17.31 3.73 0.86
C PHE A 127 18.25 2.52 0.98
N HIS A 128 17.80 1.52 1.73
CA HIS A 128 18.46 0.22 1.73
C HIS A 128 18.06 -0.57 0.48
N ILE A 129 18.97 -0.63 -0.50
CA ILE A 129 18.76 -1.34 -1.76
C ILE A 129 19.25 -2.79 -1.61
N VAL A 130 18.33 -3.75 -1.79
CA VAL A 130 18.62 -5.18 -1.80
C VAL A 130 18.54 -5.70 -3.23
N LYS A 131 19.64 -6.22 -3.76
CA LYS A 131 19.73 -6.79 -5.12
C LYS A 131 19.49 -8.30 -5.05
N LEU A 132 18.51 -8.80 -5.79
CA LEU A 132 18.19 -10.23 -5.87
C LEU A 132 18.47 -10.79 -7.28
N PRO A 133 19.03 -12.01 -7.40
CA PRO A 133 19.30 -12.62 -8.70
C PRO A 133 18.02 -13.12 -9.36
N LEU A 134 18.03 -13.16 -10.71
CA LEU A 134 17.03 -13.89 -11.47
C LEU A 134 17.25 -15.40 -11.30
N LEU A 135 16.24 -16.10 -10.78
CA LEU A 135 16.31 -17.55 -10.63
C LEU A 135 15.91 -18.26 -11.94
N PRO A 136 16.58 -19.37 -12.31
CA PRO A 136 16.27 -20.12 -13.53
C PRO A 136 14.93 -20.87 -13.47
N HIS A 137 14.32 -20.93 -12.29
CA HIS A 137 13.08 -21.64 -12.03
C HIS A 137 12.16 -20.80 -11.16
N GLU A 138 10.85 -21.00 -11.33
CA GLU A 138 9.85 -20.36 -10.50
C GLU A 138 9.96 -20.83 -9.04
N VAL A 139 9.86 -19.87 -8.12
CA VAL A 139 9.86 -20.13 -6.67
C VAL A 139 8.48 -20.63 -6.29
N ARG A 140 8.38 -21.93 -6.00
CA ARG A 140 7.14 -22.58 -5.54
C ARG A 140 7.42 -23.51 -4.36
N GLY A 141 6.49 -23.52 -3.41
CA GLY A 141 6.57 -24.34 -2.20
C GLY A 141 7.40 -23.70 -1.09
N ALA A 142 7.10 -24.08 0.16
CA ALA A 142 7.69 -23.46 1.36
C ALA A 142 9.22 -23.56 1.40
N GLU A 143 9.78 -24.69 0.95
CA GLU A 143 11.23 -24.90 0.92
C GLU A 143 11.94 -23.86 0.03
N ARG A 144 11.47 -23.68 -1.21
CA ARG A 144 12.06 -22.70 -2.14
C ARG A 144 11.85 -21.26 -1.68
N VAL A 145 10.73 -20.97 -1.01
CA VAL A 145 10.49 -19.65 -0.41
C VAL A 145 11.50 -19.38 0.71
N ASN A 146 11.82 -20.37 1.55
CA ASN A 146 12.83 -20.23 2.59
C ASN A 146 14.25 -20.07 2.01
N THR A 147 14.56 -20.78 0.92
CA THR A 147 15.83 -20.57 0.21
C THR A 147 15.91 -19.17 -0.37
N PHE A 148 14.83 -18.69 -0.99
CA PHE A 148 14.76 -17.35 -1.56
C PHE A 148 14.82 -16.26 -0.49
N SER A 149 14.17 -16.44 0.67
CA SER A 149 14.20 -15.45 1.76
C SER A 149 15.59 -15.26 2.36
N SER A 150 16.47 -16.27 2.28
CA SER A 150 17.86 -16.14 2.71
C SER A 150 18.62 -15.09 1.89
N LEU A 151 18.27 -14.91 0.61
CA LEU A 151 18.84 -13.89 -0.27
C LEU A 151 18.40 -12.46 0.09
N LEU A 152 17.34 -12.30 0.90
CA LEU A 152 16.93 -11.00 1.43
C LEU A 152 17.75 -10.58 2.65
N LEU A 153 18.39 -11.54 3.33
CA LEU A 153 19.18 -11.31 4.54
C LEU A 153 20.66 -11.16 4.23
N GLU A 154 21.18 -11.98 3.33
CA GLU A 154 22.59 -12.01 2.95
C GLU A 154 22.78 -11.40 1.55
N PRO A 155 23.62 -10.36 1.39
CA PRO A 155 23.88 -9.76 0.09
C PRO A 155 24.41 -10.78 -0.92
N PHE A 156 23.69 -10.96 -2.03
CA PHE A 156 24.12 -11.86 -3.09
C PHE A 156 25.41 -11.33 -3.77
N SER A 157 26.47 -12.15 -3.76
CA SER A 157 27.68 -11.89 -4.51
C SER A 157 27.70 -12.78 -5.76
N PRO A 158 27.68 -12.21 -6.98
CA PRO A 158 27.75 -13.03 -8.18
C PRO A 158 29.10 -13.77 -8.23
N PRO A 159 29.13 -15.04 -8.69
CA PRO A 159 30.39 -15.74 -8.89
C PRO A 159 31.26 -14.95 -9.86
N SER A 160 32.56 -14.85 -9.55
CA SER A 160 33.53 -14.19 -10.44
C SER A 160 33.51 -14.85 -11.82
N PRO A 161 33.48 -14.06 -12.91
CA PRO A 161 33.57 -14.63 -14.26
C PRO A 161 34.92 -15.36 -14.41
N GLU A 162 34.87 -16.64 -14.74
CA GLU A 162 36.04 -17.42 -15.19
C GLU A 162 36.52 -16.97 -16.57
#